data_AF-A0A3D2BBL3-F1
#
_entry.id   AF-A0A3D2BBL3-F1
#
_cell.length_a   1.000
_cell.length_b   1.000
_cell.length_c   1.000
_cell.angle_alpha   90.00
_cell.angle_beta   90.00
_cell.angle_gamma   90.00
#
_symmetry.space_group_name_H-M   'P 1'
#
loop_
_entity.id
_entity.type
_entity.pdbx_description
1 polymer ?
#
loop_
_entity_poly.entity_id
_entity_poly.type
_entity_poly.pdbx_seq_one_letter_code
_entity_poly.pdbx_strand_id
1 'polypeptide(L)'
;TVPLRAALRDSGVLTNYETPKRPVVHVFFIAPGCCYAGYSYTTNNSPFYMGIPRLKFPSDAPSRSTLKLEEAFHIFIPADEWDERLANGMYAVDLGACPGGWTYQLVKRNMWVYSIDNGPIAQSLMDTGQVTWLR
;
A
#
# COMPACT_ATOMS: atom_id res chain seq x y z
N THR A 1 10.54 17.01 -13.43
CA THR A 1 11.57 16.01 -13.08
C THR A 1 12.27 15.41 -14.29
N VAL A 2 11.60 15.25 -15.45
CA VAL A 2 12.19 14.65 -16.66
C VAL A 2 13.52 15.31 -17.12
N PRO A 3 13.65 16.65 -17.19
CA PRO A 3 14.90 17.28 -17.62
C PRO A 3 16.06 17.04 -16.66
N LEU A 4 15.79 17.08 -15.34
CA LEU A 4 16.80 16.82 -14.31
C LEU A 4 17.31 15.38 -14.37
N ARG A 5 16.43 14.40 -14.62
CA ARG A 5 16.85 12.99 -14.77
C ARG A 5 17.81 12.82 -15.94
N ALA A 6 17.56 13.46 -17.07
CA ALA A 6 18.45 13.40 -18.24
C ALA A 6 19.82 13.99 -17.90
N ALA A 7 19.87 15.21 -17.34
CA ALA A 7 21.12 15.85 -16.96
C ALA A 7 21.94 15.04 -15.92
N LEU A 8 21.28 14.38 -14.96
CA LEU A 8 21.96 13.53 -13.98
C LEU A 8 22.48 12.22 -14.57
N ARG A 9 21.88 11.71 -15.66
CA ARG A 9 22.41 10.55 -16.40
C ARG A 9 23.65 10.95 -17.19
N ASP A 10 23.58 12.07 -17.90
CA ASP A 10 24.70 12.58 -18.69
C ASP A 10 25.93 12.90 -17.82
N SER A 11 25.71 13.35 -16.57
CA SER A 11 26.79 13.61 -15.60
C SER A 11 27.26 12.38 -14.82
N GLY A 12 26.68 11.20 -15.06
CA GLY A 12 27.06 9.94 -14.40
C GLY A 12 26.58 9.77 -12.95
N VAL A 13 25.74 10.67 -12.43
CA VAL A 13 25.14 10.55 -11.09
C VAL A 13 24.05 9.47 -11.07
N LEU A 14 23.24 9.42 -12.13
CA LEU A 14 22.27 8.35 -12.36
C LEU A 14 22.78 7.40 -13.44
N THR A 15 22.37 6.14 -13.32
CA THR A 15 22.55 5.15 -14.39
C THR A 15 21.60 5.44 -15.56
N ASN A 16 22.03 5.08 -16.78
CA ASN A 16 21.21 5.23 -18.00
C ASN A 16 19.87 4.49 -17.91
N TYR A 17 19.87 3.36 -17.22
CA TYR A 17 18.69 2.53 -16.97
C TYR A 17 18.40 2.48 -15.47
N GLU A 18 17.12 2.40 -15.09
CA GLU A 18 16.73 2.24 -13.69
C GLU A 18 17.23 0.90 -13.16
N THR A 19 17.63 0.88 -11.88
CA THR A 19 18.07 -0.34 -11.20
C THR A 19 17.67 -0.30 -9.73
N PRO A 20 17.01 -1.35 -9.21
CA PRO A 20 16.57 -1.40 -7.82
C PRO A 20 17.72 -1.60 -6.81
N LYS A 21 18.93 -1.91 -7.30
CA LYS A 21 20.10 -2.24 -6.46
C LYS A 21 21.04 -1.05 -6.20
N ARG A 22 20.76 0.13 -6.78
CA ARG A 22 21.55 1.35 -6.54
C ARG A 22 20.77 2.31 -5.63
N PRO A 23 21.46 3.23 -4.92
CA PRO A 23 20.77 4.23 -4.11
C PRO A 23 19.76 5.04 -4.90
N VAL A 24 18.66 5.42 -4.24
CA VAL A 24 17.71 6.39 -4.77
C VAL A 24 18.31 7.79 -4.59
N VAL A 25 18.37 8.57 -5.67
CA VAL A 25 18.75 9.99 -5.61
C VAL A 25 17.51 10.82 -5.28
N HIS A 26 17.64 11.69 -4.28
CA HIS A 26 16.58 12.59 -3.83
C HIS A 26 16.97 14.04 -4.06
N VAL A 27 16.03 14.82 -4.60
CA VAL A 27 16.11 16.28 -4.64
C VAL A 27 14.85 16.81 -3.97
N PHE A 28 15.00 17.30 -2.74
CA PHE A 28 13.90 17.66 -1.84
C PHE A 28 13.78 19.18 -1.77
N PHE A 29 12.75 19.72 -2.44
CA PHE A 29 12.47 21.16 -2.45
C PHE A 29 11.68 21.57 -1.21
N ILE A 30 12.18 22.57 -0.49
CA ILE A 30 11.52 23.16 0.69
C ILE A 30 10.84 24.51 0.37
N ALA A 31 11.26 25.15 -0.72
CA ALA A 31 10.70 26.40 -1.24
C ALA A 31 11.08 26.55 -2.73
N PRO A 32 10.47 27.48 -3.49
CA PRO A 32 10.91 27.78 -4.85
C PRO A 32 12.40 28.13 -4.88
N GLY A 33 13.18 27.40 -5.69
CA GLY A 33 14.63 27.59 -5.81
C GLY A 33 15.48 27.05 -4.66
N CYS A 34 14.89 26.51 -3.58
CA CYS A 34 15.62 25.97 -2.42
C CYS A 34 15.40 24.46 -2.28
N CYS A 35 16.46 23.68 -2.40
CA CYS A 35 16.39 22.22 -2.25
C CYS A 35 17.62 21.63 -1.55
N TYR A 36 17.43 20.46 -0.97
CA TYR A 36 18.50 19.56 -0.56
C TYR A 36 18.66 18.46 -1.59
N ALA A 37 19.89 18.01 -1.80
CA ALA A 37 20.20 16.83 -2.61
C ALA A 37 20.86 15.77 -1.72
N GLY A 38 20.48 14.51 -1.92
CA GLY A 38 20.99 13.40 -1.15
C GLY A 38 20.59 12.06 -1.75
N TYR A 39 20.82 10.98 -1.01
CA TYR A 39 20.44 9.65 -1.44
C TYR A 39 20.02 8.77 -0.25
N SER A 40 19.35 7.66 -0.56
CA SER A 40 19.03 6.60 0.41
C SER A 40 19.31 5.24 -0.20
N TYR A 41 19.69 4.26 0.62
CA TYR A 41 19.83 2.88 0.17
C TYR A 41 18.45 2.23 -0.01
N THR A 42 18.23 1.55 -1.13
CA THR A 42 16.95 0.90 -1.49
C THR A 42 16.56 -0.24 -0.57
N THR A 43 17.54 -0.82 0.15
CA THR A 43 17.30 -1.87 1.14
C THR A 43 16.97 -1.31 2.54
N ASN A 44 16.98 0.01 2.71
CA ASN A 44 16.73 0.66 4.00
C ASN A 44 16.05 2.03 3.81
N ASN A 45 15.00 2.06 2.99
CA ASN A 45 14.15 3.23 2.80
C ASN A 45 12.71 2.80 2.47
N SER A 46 11.82 3.78 2.26
CA SER A 46 10.52 3.52 1.65
C SER A 46 10.67 3.38 0.13
N PRO A 47 10.00 2.40 -0.51
CA PRO A 47 9.98 2.29 -1.98
C PRO A 47 9.04 3.31 -2.63
N PHE A 48 8.27 4.07 -1.83
CA PHE A 48 7.22 4.96 -2.33
C PHE A 48 7.70 6.41 -2.43
N TYR A 49 7.20 7.13 -3.44
CA TYR A 49 7.41 8.56 -3.56
C TYR A 49 6.87 9.29 -2.32
N MET A 50 7.70 10.16 -1.72
CA MET A 50 7.41 10.83 -0.44
C MET A 50 7.13 9.87 0.73
N GLY A 51 7.42 8.57 0.58
CA GLY A 51 7.04 7.56 1.56
C GLY A 51 5.55 7.24 1.60
N ILE A 52 4.77 7.63 0.58
CA ILE A 52 3.30 7.50 0.57
C ILE A 52 2.85 6.66 -0.64
N PRO A 53 2.26 5.47 -0.42
CA PRO A 53 1.68 4.67 -1.48
C PRO A 53 0.54 5.42 -2.20
N ARG A 54 0.49 5.32 -3.53
CA ARG A 54 -0.58 5.92 -4.33
C ARG A 54 -1.75 4.94 -4.45
N LEU A 55 -2.72 5.08 -3.56
CA LEU A 55 -3.90 4.22 -3.51
C LEU A 55 -5.14 4.96 -4.00
N LYS A 56 -6.00 4.26 -4.73
CA LYS A 56 -7.29 4.79 -5.19
C LYS A 56 -8.39 4.12 -4.39
N PHE A 57 -9.26 4.93 -3.78
CA PHE A 57 -10.42 4.42 -3.05
C PHE A 57 -11.36 3.63 -4.01
N PRO A 58 -11.61 2.33 -3.75
CA PRO A 58 -12.56 1.55 -4.52
C PRO A 58 -14.00 1.96 -4.15
N SER A 59 -14.86 2.18 -5.15
CA SER A 59 -16.22 2.72 -4.96
C SER A 59 -17.18 1.74 -4.27
N ASP A 60 -16.85 0.46 -4.29
CA ASP A 60 -17.59 -0.66 -3.71
C ASP A 60 -17.16 -0.99 -2.27
N ALA A 61 -16.09 -0.37 -1.76
CA ALA A 61 -15.72 -0.53 -0.35
C ALA A 61 -16.67 0.26 0.57
N PRO A 62 -17.11 -0.32 1.70
CA PRO A 62 -18.11 0.29 2.56
C PRO A 62 -17.57 1.45 3.42
N SER A 63 -16.25 1.66 3.46
CA SER A 63 -15.63 2.75 4.23
C SER A 63 -14.26 3.12 3.67
N ARG A 64 -13.92 4.42 3.74
CA ARG A 64 -12.58 4.95 3.39
C ARG A 64 -11.46 4.39 4.26
N SER A 65 -11.77 3.84 5.44
CA SER A 65 -10.77 3.20 6.31
C SER A 65 -10.10 1.98 5.65
N THR A 66 -10.68 1.44 4.58
CA THR A 66 -10.09 0.38 3.75
C THR A 66 -8.66 0.71 3.29
N LEU A 67 -8.40 1.97 2.96
CA LEU A 67 -7.08 2.41 2.47
C LEU A 67 -6.01 2.32 3.55
N LYS A 68 -6.37 2.36 4.85
CA LYS A 68 -5.41 2.20 5.94
C LYS A 68 -4.81 0.80 5.96
N LEU A 69 -5.64 -0.23 5.75
CA LEU A 69 -5.18 -1.61 5.73
C LEU A 69 -4.45 -1.94 4.41
N GLU A 70 -4.93 -1.40 3.28
CA GLU A 70 -4.22 -1.51 1.99
C GLU A 70 -2.83 -0.88 2.07
N GLU A 71 -2.71 0.32 2.63
CA GLU A 71 -1.43 0.99 2.88
C GLU A 71 -0.54 0.15 3.82
N ALA A 72 -1.10 -0.39 4.90
CA ALA A 72 -0.37 -1.25 5.82
C ALA A 72 0.21 -2.49 5.13
N PHE A 73 -0.54 -3.15 4.23
CA PHE A 73 -0.01 -4.25 3.43
C PHE A 73 1.16 -3.82 2.55
N HIS A 74 1.06 -2.65 1.89
CA HIS A 74 2.14 -2.09 1.07
C HIS A 74 3.39 -1.71 1.86
N ILE A 75 3.25 -1.28 3.12
CA ILE A 75 4.35 -0.83 3.95
C ILE A 75 5.03 -2.00 4.68
N PHE A 76 4.25 -2.95 5.20
CA PHE A 76 4.76 -3.97 6.13
C PHE A 76 5.03 -5.34 5.50
N ILE A 77 4.56 -5.57 4.26
CA ILE A 77 4.73 -6.85 3.57
C ILE A 77 5.41 -6.57 2.22
N PRO A 78 6.66 -7.04 2.02
CA PRO A 78 7.34 -6.93 0.73
C PRO A 78 6.45 -7.49 -0.40
N ALA A 79 6.36 -6.76 -1.52
CA ALA A 79 5.40 -7.05 -2.58
C ALA A 79 5.54 -8.46 -3.19
N ASP A 80 6.75 -8.99 -3.20
CA ASP A 80 7.09 -10.34 -3.64
C ASP A 80 6.67 -11.44 -2.67
N GLU A 81 6.34 -11.11 -1.42
CA GLU A 81 5.86 -12.05 -0.40
C GLU A 81 4.32 -12.02 -0.23
N TRP A 82 3.60 -11.21 -1.00
CA TRP A 82 2.16 -11.01 -0.82
C TRP A 82 1.35 -12.29 -1.01
N ASP A 83 1.69 -13.12 -1.99
CA ASP A 83 0.91 -14.33 -2.28
C ASP A 83 1.16 -15.45 -1.27
N GLU A 84 2.27 -15.37 -0.52
CA GLU A 84 2.60 -16.29 0.56
C GLU A 84 2.03 -15.80 1.91
N ARG A 85 2.20 -14.52 2.23
CA ARG A 85 1.85 -13.95 3.56
C ARG A 85 0.45 -13.35 3.64
N LEU A 86 -0.11 -12.92 2.51
CA LEU A 86 -1.51 -12.52 2.34
C LEU A 86 -2.21 -13.49 1.39
N ALA A 87 -2.03 -14.79 1.68
CA ALA A 87 -2.40 -15.87 0.79
C ALA A 87 -3.93 -16.06 0.67
N ASN A 88 -4.33 -16.55 -0.50
CA ASN A 88 -5.69 -17.00 -0.77
C ASN A 88 -6.09 -18.14 0.18
N GLY A 89 -7.31 -18.11 0.70
CA GLY A 89 -7.87 -19.17 1.54
C GLY A 89 -7.45 -19.08 3.01
N MET A 90 -6.58 -18.13 3.38
CA MET A 90 -6.29 -17.84 4.78
C MET A 90 -7.57 -17.42 5.53
N TYR A 91 -7.60 -17.73 6.82
CA TYR A 91 -8.62 -17.22 7.73
C TYR A 91 -8.13 -15.94 8.40
N ALA A 92 -9.01 -14.95 8.53
CA ALA A 92 -8.72 -13.69 9.20
C ALA A 92 -9.85 -13.30 10.16
N VAL A 93 -9.53 -12.48 11.16
CA VAL A 93 -10.50 -11.90 12.10
C VAL A 93 -10.36 -10.38 12.04
N ASP A 94 -11.48 -9.68 11.86
CA ASP A 94 -11.56 -8.23 11.88
C ASP A 94 -12.38 -7.80 13.12
N LEU A 95 -11.74 -7.12 14.07
CA LEU A 95 -12.35 -6.71 15.34
C LEU A 95 -12.83 -5.26 15.27
N GLY A 96 -14.10 -5.00 15.60
CA GLY A 96 -14.69 -3.69 15.35
C GLY A 96 -14.89 -3.46 13.86
N ALA A 97 -15.37 -4.50 13.18
CA ALA A 97 -15.37 -4.56 11.72
C ALA A 97 -16.39 -3.63 11.06
N CYS A 98 -17.45 -3.19 11.74
CA CYS A 98 -18.54 -2.44 11.11
C CYS A 98 -18.05 -1.09 10.52
N PRO A 99 -18.38 -0.75 9.25
CA PRO A 99 -19.23 -1.47 8.30
C PRO A 99 -18.47 -2.43 7.34
N GLY A 100 -17.17 -2.60 7.51
CA GLY A 100 -16.36 -3.60 6.80
C GLY A 100 -15.18 -3.06 6.00
N GLY A 101 -14.64 -1.88 6.33
CA GLY A 101 -13.55 -1.27 5.56
C GLY A 101 -12.29 -2.16 5.50
N TRP A 102 -11.90 -2.77 6.62
CA TRP A 102 -10.74 -3.67 6.70
C TRP A 102 -11.08 -5.06 6.19
N THR A 103 -12.23 -5.61 6.60
CA THR A 103 -12.84 -6.81 6.02
C THR A 103 -12.79 -6.81 4.49
N TYR A 104 -13.08 -5.68 3.82
CA TYR A 104 -12.99 -5.56 2.36
C TYR A 104 -11.59 -5.90 1.80
N GLN A 105 -10.50 -5.43 2.42
CA GLN A 105 -9.15 -5.74 1.92
C GLN A 105 -8.78 -7.22 2.15
N LEU A 106 -9.24 -7.81 3.25
CA LEU A 106 -9.05 -9.23 3.54
C LEU A 106 -9.80 -10.10 2.52
N VAL A 107 -11.06 -9.76 2.24
CA VAL A 107 -11.88 -10.39 1.19
C VAL A 107 -11.23 -10.25 -0.19
N LYS A 108 -10.69 -9.07 -0.52
CA LYS A 108 -9.96 -8.82 -1.79
C LYS A 108 -8.68 -9.67 -1.93
N ARG A 109 -8.10 -10.14 -0.82
CA ARG A 109 -7.01 -11.14 -0.81
C ARG A 109 -7.49 -12.59 -0.84
N ASN A 110 -8.79 -12.80 -1.05
CA ASN A 110 -9.47 -14.09 -1.06
C ASN A 110 -9.40 -14.84 0.29
N MET A 111 -9.42 -14.10 1.40
CA MET A 111 -9.48 -14.68 2.74
C MET A 111 -10.92 -15.00 3.16
N TRP A 112 -11.08 -15.97 4.06
CA TRP A 112 -12.32 -16.19 4.81
C TRP A 112 -12.28 -15.36 6.10
N VAL A 113 -13.24 -14.46 6.29
CA VAL A 113 -13.16 -13.43 7.32
C VAL A 113 -14.25 -13.60 8.38
N TYR A 114 -13.85 -13.65 9.64
CA TYR A 114 -14.75 -13.46 10.78
C TYR A 114 -14.78 -11.97 11.15
N SER A 115 -15.85 -11.30 10.79
CA SER A 115 -16.05 -9.88 11.10
C SER A 115 -16.82 -9.77 12.41
N ILE A 116 -16.18 -9.24 13.45
CA ILE A 116 -16.73 -9.19 14.81
C ILE A 116 -17.14 -7.76 15.13
N ASP A 117 -18.44 -7.52 15.23
CA ASP A 117 -19.01 -6.23 15.62
C ASP A 117 -20.49 -6.37 16.01
N ASN A 118 -20.97 -5.50 16.91
CA ASN A 118 -22.39 -5.38 17.17
C ASN A 118 -23.13 -4.72 15.99
N GLY A 119 -22.45 -3.80 15.28
CA GLY A 119 -22.96 -3.12 14.10
C GLY A 119 -23.00 -4.01 12.85
N PRO A 120 -23.88 -3.71 11.89
CA PRO A 120 -24.05 -4.53 10.70
C PRO A 120 -22.86 -4.41 9.73
N ILE A 121 -22.43 -5.54 9.19
CA ILE A 121 -21.50 -5.60 8.05
C ILE A 121 -22.25 -5.26 6.76
N ALA A 122 -21.59 -4.52 5.87
CA ALA A 122 -22.18 -4.15 4.59
C ALA A 122 -22.63 -5.38 3.78
N GLN A 123 -23.84 -5.32 3.21
CA GLN A 123 -24.42 -6.44 2.47
C GLN A 123 -23.54 -6.88 1.30
N SER A 124 -22.88 -5.94 0.61
CA SER A 124 -21.94 -6.23 -0.48
C SER A 124 -20.80 -7.17 -0.06
N LEU A 125 -20.37 -7.13 1.21
CA LEU A 125 -19.36 -8.05 1.74
C LEU A 125 -19.98 -9.40 2.10
N MET A 126 -21.18 -9.43 2.66
CA MET A 126 -21.89 -10.68 2.96
C MET A 126 -22.20 -11.47 1.69
N ASP A 127 -22.57 -10.80 0.61
CA ASP A 127 -22.91 -11.39 -0.69
C ASP A 127 -21.73 -12.09 -1.38
N THR A 128 -20.49 -11.81 -0.95
CA THR A 128 -19.29 -12.53 -1.43
C THR A 128 -19.27 -13.99 -0.98
N GLY A 129 -20.02 -14.33 0.08
CA GLY A 129 -19.94 -15.63 0.75
C GLY A 129 -18.69 -15.84 1.60
N GLN A 130 -17.73 -14.89 1.61
CA GLN A 130 -16.45 -15.02 2.30
C GLN A 130 -16.46 -14.52 3.74
N VAL A 131 -17.55 -13.89 4.17
CA VAL A 131 -17.65 -13.23 5.49
C VAL A 131 -18.63 -13.95 6.39
N THR A 132 -18.18 -14.28 7.60
CA THR A 132 -19.03 -14.70 8.72
C THR A 132 -19.10 -13.56 9.72
N TRP A 133 -20.29 -12.99 9.92
CA TRP A 133 -20.51 -11.93 10.91
C TRP A 133 -20.79 -12.52 12.29
N LEU A 134 -19.98 -12.13 13.28
CA LEU A 134 -20.15 -12.48 14.69
C LEU A 134 -20.53 -11.23 15.50
N ARG A 135 -21.51 -11.37 16.39
CA ARG A 135 -22.00 -10.31 17.29
C ARG A 135 -21.55 -10.58 18.71
#